data_AF-M3A0J0-F1
#
_entry.id   AF-M3A0J0-F1
#
_cell.length_a   1.000
_cell.length_b   1.000
_cell.length_c   1.000
_cell.angle_alpha   90.00
_cell.angle_beta   90.00
_cell.angle_gamma   90.00
#
_symmetry.space_group_name_H-M   'P 1'
#
loop_
_entity.id
_entity.type
_entity.pdbx_description
1 polymer ?
#
loop_
_entity_poly.entity_id
_entity_poly.type
_entity_poly.pdbx_seq_one_letter_code
_entity_poly.pdbx_strand_id
1 'polypeptide(L)'
;GVPFEALLPYAICIGFFSLTGAGLSKIRHMQNGGKRQRRSVDQWDKQMMDRDRRLTGFLRGQTDNAIAPKGFELSNPWRVSTFRCPERLEMWCTNSRIA
;
A
#
# COMPACT_ATOMS: atom_id res chain seq x y z
N GLY A 1 -32.21 -35.59 -14.50
CA GLY A 1 -31.09 -35.39 -13.54
C GLY A 1 -30.06 -34.49 -14.18
N VAL A 2 -29.34 -33.67 -13.41
CA VAL A 2 -28.29 -32.78 -13.93
C VAL A 2 -27.03 -33.59 -14.26
N PRO A 3 -26.35 -33.37 -15.40
CA PRO A 3 -25.14 -34.10 -15.76
C PRO A 3 -23.93 -33.59 -14.95
N PHE A 4 -23.43 -34.40 -14.01
CA PHE A 4 -22.32 -34.05 -13.11
C PHE A 4 -20.97 -33.90 -13.83
N GLU A 5 -20.75 -34.64 -14.92
CA GLU A 5 -19.54 -34.54 -15.76
C GLU A 5 -19.33 -33.12 -16.30
N ALA A 6 -20.41 -32.43 -16.64
CA ALA A 6 -20.35 -31.05 -17.11
C ALA A 6 -20.07 -30.05 -15.97
N LEU A 7 -20.28 -30.44 -14.70
CA LEU A 7 -20.07 -29.58 -13.53
C LEU A 7 -18.67 -29.70 -12.93
N LEU A 8 -17.97 -30.81 -13.17
CA LEU A 8 -16.59 -31.02 -12.72
C LEU A 8 -15.64 -29.87 -13.09
N PRO A 9 -15.58 -29.38 -14.35
CA PRO A 9 -14.69 -28.28 -14.69
C PRO A 9 -15.05 -26.98 -13.95
N TYR A 10 -16.35 -26.69 -13.80
CA TYR A 10 -16.79 -25.50 -13.07
C TYR A 10 -16.50 -25.60 -11.57
N ALA A 11 -16.66 -26.77 -10.96
CA ALA A 11 -16.34 -27.01 -9.57
C ALA A 11 -14.84 -26.82 -9.28
N ILE A 12 -13.98 -27.30 -10.18
CA ILE A 12 -12.52 -27.12 -10.08
C ILE A 12 -12.17 -25.63 -10.18
N CYS A 13 -12.73 -24.91 -11.15
CA CYS A 13 -12.53 -23.46 -11.28
C CYS A 13 -12.95 -22.71 -10.00
N ILE A 14 -14.17 -22.97 -9.51
CA ILE A 14 -14.68 -22.36 -8.27
C ILE A 14 -13.78 -22.72 -7.08
N GLY A 15 -13.30 -23.96 -7.00
CA GLY A 15 -12.34 -24.42 -6.00
C GLY A 15 -11.07 -23.58 -5.98
N PHE A 16 -10.38 -23.46 -7.12
CA PHE A 16 -9.13 -22.70 -7.17
C PHE A 16 -9.33 -21.18 -6.98
N PHE A 17 -10.40 -20.60 -7.53
CA PHE A 17 -10.71 -19.19 -7.31
C PHE A 17 -11.08 -18.88 -5.86
N SER A 18 -11.86 -19.74 -5.21
CA SER A 18 -12.23 -19.57 -3.80
C SER A 18 -11.03 -19.74 -2.87
N LEU A 19 -10.17 -20.75 -3.12
CA LEU A 19 -8.92 -20.95 -2.38
C LEU A 19 -7.99 -19.75 -2.51
N THR A 20 -7.79 -19.24 -3.74
CA THR A 20 -6.95 -18.07 -3.98
C THR A 20 -7.53 -16.81 -3.31
N GLY A 21 -8.85 -16.60 -3.41
CA GLY A 21 -9.53 -15.46 -2.79
C GLY A 21 -9.42 -15.48 -1.26
N ALA A 22 -9.68 -16.62 -0.63
CA ALA A 22 -9.56 -16.80 0.81
C ALA A 22 -8.11 -16.67 1.29
N GLY A 23 -7.15 -17.28 0.56
CA GLY A 23 -5.73 -17.20 0.85
C GLY A 23 -5.20 -15.77 0.83
N LEU A 24 -5.46 -15.03 -0.24
CA LEU A 24 -5.04 -13.63 -0.36
C LEU A 24 -5.70 -12.73 0.70
N SER A 25 -6.98 -12.96 1.00
CA SER A 25 -7.69 -12.23 2.04
C SER A 25 -7.04 -12.43 3.41
N LYS A 26 -6.71 -13.69 3.76
CA LYS A 26 -6.04 -14.02 5.03
C LYS A 26 -4.66 -13.40 5.13
N ILE A 27 -3.83 -13.50 4.08
CA ILE A 27 -2.48 -12.93 4.07
C ILE A 27 -2.53 -11.42 4.28
N ARG A 28 -3.40 -10.72 3.54
CA ARG A 28 -3.59 -9.27 3.69
C ARG A 28 -4.09 -8.89 5.08
N HIS A 29 -4.93 -9.71 5.69
CA HIS A 29 -5.39 -9.47 7.06
C HIS A 29 -4.26 -9.59 8.08
N MET A 30 -3.38 -10.58 7.91
CA MET A 30 -2.20 -10.77 8.77
C MET A 30 -1.19 -9.63 8.59
N GLN A 31 -0.88 -9.23 7.34
CA GLN A 31 0.03 -8.12 7.05
C GLN A 31 -0.44 -6.77 7.63
N ASN A 32 -1.76 -6.59 7.75
CA ASN A 32 -2.34 -5.36 8.30
C ASN A 32 -2.51 -5.41 9.83
N GLY A 33 -1.88 -6.37 10.52
CA GLY A 33 -1.97 -6.52 11.98
C GLY A 33 -3.37 -6.90 12.46
N GLY A 34 -4.10 -7.72 11.69
CA GLY A 34 -5.46 -8.13 12.02
C GLY A 34 -6.52 -7.08 11.74
N LYS A 35 -6.19 -5.97 11.06
CA LYS A 35 -7.17 -4.98 10.61
C LYS A 35 -7.58 -5.23 9.15
N ARG A 36 -8.80 -4.82 8.79
CA ARG A 36 -9.28 -4.89 7.39
C ARG A 36 -8.47 -3.94 6.50
N GLN A 37 -8.26 -4.31 5.24
CA GLN A 37 -7.56 -3.46 4.28
C GLN A 37 -8.39 -2.19 3.97
N ARG A 38 -7.76 -1.02 4.02
CA ARG A 38 -8.37 0.24 3.58
C ARG A 38 -8.44 0.28 2.05
N ARG A 39 -9.59 0.73 1.52
CA ARG A 39 -9.86 0.90 0.10
C ARG A 39 -10.12 2.39 -0.15
N SER A 40 -9.80 2.88 -1.34
CA SER A 40 -9.98 4.30 -1.70
C SER A 40 -9.21 5.27 -0.79
N VAL A 41 -7.90 5.02 -0.62
CA VAL A 41 -7.01 5.86 0.20
C VAL A 41 -6.67 7.15 -0.56
N ASP A 42 -7.11 8.28 -0.04
CA ASP A 42 -6.87 9.61 -0.64
C ASP A 42 -5.47 10.15 -0.27
N GLN A 43 -5.17 11.39 -0.69
CA GLN A 43 -3.88 12.00 -0.40
C GLN A 43 -3.73 12.33 1.10
N TRP A 44 -4.82 12.69 1.77
CA TRP A 44 -4.84 13.01 3.19
C TRP A 44 -4.57 11.76 4.04
N ASP A 45 -5.25 10.66 3.74
CA ASP A 45 -5.11 9.36 4.38
C ASP A 45 -3.69 8.83 4.25
N LYS A 46 -3.03 9.04 3.11
CA LYS A 46 -1.60 8.68 2.95
C LYS A 46 -0.72 9.45 3.92
N GLN A 47 -0.94 10.76 4.08
CA GLN A 47 -0.20 11.59 5.03
C GLN A 47 -0.47 11.18 6.48
N MET A 48 -1.71 10.86 6.81
CA MET A 48 -2.09 10.37 8.15
C MET A 48 -1.49 8.99 8.43
N MET A 49 -1.45 8.10 7.46
CA MET A 49 -0.79 6.79 7.60
C MET A 49 0.73 6.92 7.82
N ASP A 50 1.38 7.85 7.12
CA ASP A 50 2.80 8.16 7.34
C ASP A 50 3.03 8.80 8.72
N ARG A 51 2.09 9.59 9.23
CA ARG A 51 2.10 10.12 10.60
C ARG A 51 1.94 8.99 11.63
N ASP A 52 0.94 8.14 11.49
CA ASP A 52 0.67 7.02 12.41
C ASP A 52 1.85 6.06 12.49
N ARG A 53 2.49 5.78 11.34
CA ARG A 53 3.71 4.99 11.29
C ARG A 53 4.86 5.63 12.08
N ARG A 54 4.99 6.95 12.06
CA ARG A 54 6.00 7.67 12.87
C ARG A 54 5.68 7.64 14.36
N LEU A 55 4.41 7.69 14.72
CA LEU A 55 3.96 7.64 16.12
C LEU A 55 4.06 6.25 16.74
N THR A 56 3.84 5.18 15.96
CA THR A 56 3.70 3.82 16.49
C THR A 56 4.76 2.83 15.99
N GLY A 57 5.56 3.20 14.98
CA GLY A 57 6.50 2.30 14.32
C GLY A 57 5.85 1.26 13.40
N PHE A 58 4.51 1.15 13.38
CA PHE A 58 3.77 0.16 12.59
C PHE A 58 2.85 0.85 11.58
N LEU A 59 2.76 0.30 10.36
CA LEU A 59 1.99 0.91 9.25
C LEU A 59 0.48 1.07 9.54
N ARG A 60 -0.04 0.36 10.55
CA ARG A 60 -1.45 0.36 10.99
C ARG A 60 -1.61 0.47 12.51
N GLY A 61 -0.56 0.88 13.20
CA GLY A 61 -0.61 1.13 14.64
C GLY A 61 -1.50 2.34 14.91
N GLN A 62 -2.37 2.23 15.91
CA GLN A 62 -3.09 3.36 16.46
C GLN A 62 -2.62 3.54 17.89
N THR A 63 -2.47 4.79 18.31
CA THR A 63 -2.11 5.16 19.67
C THR A 63 -3.04 6.25 20.14
N ASP A 64 -3.52 6.12 21.36
CA ASP A 64 -4.42 7.05 22.06
C ASP A 64 -3.67 7.88 23.12
N ASN A 65 -2.35 7.72 23.21
CA ASN A 65 -1.52 8.46 24.17
C ASN A 65 -1.62 9.98 23.93
N ALA A 66 -1.94 10.74 24.99
CA ALA A 66 -2.04 12.20 24.94
C ALA A 66 -0.69 12.88 24.66
N ILE A 67 0.41 12.26 25.09
CA ILE A 67 1.78 12.76 24.90
C ILE A 67 2.46 11.92 23.82
N ALA A 68 3.00 12.58 22.80
CA ALA A 68 3.72 11.91 21.72
C ALA A 68 5.02 11.27 22.23
N PRO A 69 5.48 10.16 21.62
CA PRO A 69 6.73 9.52 22.02
C PRO A 69 7.92 10.44 21.78
N LYS A 70 8.91 10.38 22.69
CA LYS A 70 10.16 11.14 22.58
C LYS A 70 10.85 10.80 21.25
N GLY A 71 11.27 11.83 20.50
CA GLY A 71 11.89 11.68 19.18
C GLY A 71 10.94 11.85 17.98
N PHE A 72 9.62 11.91 18.21
CA PHE A 72 8.67 12.27 17.14
C PHE A 72 8.96 13.67 16.57
N GLU A 73 9.41 14.60 17.42
CA GLU A 73 9.78 15.98 17.07
C GLU A 73 10.83 16.07 15.96
N LEU A 74 11.79 15.15 15.96
CA LEU A 74 12.92 15.14 15.01
C LEU A 74 12.67 14.22 13.80
N SER A 75 11.55 13.49 13.79
CA SER A 75 11.27 12.43 12.82
C SER A 75 10.59 12.93 11.54
N ASN A 76 10.74 14.20 11.17
CA ASN A 76 10.04 14.78 10.00
C ASN A 76 10.84 14.61 8.69
N PRO A 77 10.47 13.68 7.79
CA PRO A 77 11.12 13.57 6.49
C PRO A 77 10.51 14.57 5.50
N TRP A 78 11.37 15.41 4.93
CA TRP A 78 11.03 16.16 3.73
C TRP A 78 11.36 15.33 2.49
N ARG A 79 10.37 15.09 1.63
CA ARG A 79 10.58 14.36 0.38
C ARG A 79 11.25 15.28 -0.63
N VAL A 80 12.44 14.90 -1.10
CA VAL A 80 13.12 15.60 -2.19
C VAL A 80 12.67 14.98 -3.50
N SER A 81 11.96 15.75 -4.34
CA SER A 81 11.69 15.34 -5.71
C SER A 81 12.95 15.48 -6.54
N THR A 82 13.42 14.39 -7.15
CA THR A 82 14.43 14.54 -8.21
C THR A 82 13.72 14.96 -9.48
N PHE A 83 14.17 16.06 -10.09
CA PHE A 83 13.75 16.40 -11.45
C PHE A 83 14.40 15.39 -12.39
N ARG A 84 13.66 14.33 -12.72
CA ARG A 84 14.08 13.42 -13.78
C ARG A 84 13.70 14.10 -15.09
N CYS A 85 14.69 14.54 -15.85
CA CYS A 85 14.44 14.92 -17.22
C CYS A 85 13.81 13.71 -17.92
N PRO A 86 12.62 13.82 -18.53
CA PRO A 86 12.09 12.73 -19.31
C PRO A 86 13.06 12.44 -20.46
N GLU A 87 13.26 11.17 -20.77
CA GLU A 87 14.24 10.69 -21.78
C GLU A 87 14.08 11.38 -23.15
N ARG A 88 12.85 11.84 -23.46
CA ARG A 88 12.52 12.60 -24.68
C ARG A 88 13.08 14.03 -24.71
N LEU A 89 13.47 14.61 -23.57
CA LEU A 89 13.96 15.99 -23.43
C LEU A 89 15.42 16.08 -22.95
N GLU A 90 16.13 14.95 -22.87
CA GLU A 90 17.55 14.86 -22.46
C GLU A 90 18.43 15.88 -23.23
N MET A 91 18.18 16.06 -24.53
CA MET A 91 18.93 16.98 -25.40
C MET A 91 18.68 18.48 -25.09
N TRP A 92 17.52 18.84 -24.55
CA TRP A 92 17.21 20.24 -24.19
C TRP A 92 17.67 20.59 -22.76
N CYS A 93 17.64 19.60 -21.86
CA CYS A 93 17.96 19.79 -20.45
C CYS A 93 19.47 19.76 -20.14
N THR A 94 20.27 19.12 -21.00
CA THR A 94 21.74 19.16 -20.91
C THR A 94 22.33 20.50 -21.34
N ASN A 95 21.69 21.21 -22.27
CA ASN A 95 22.18 22.49 -22.81
C ASN A 95 21.83 23.71 -21.93
N SER A 96 20.87 23.58 -21.00
CA SER A 96 20.39 24.67 -20.15
C SER A 96 21.08 24.75 -18.78
N ARG A 97 22.10 23.92 -18.52
CA ARG A 97 22.89 23.92 -17.28
C ARG A 97 24.28 24.57 -17.44
N ILE A 98 24.59 25.14 -18.62
CA ILE A 98 25.86 25.81 -18.94
C ILE A 98 25.66 27.32 -19.22
N ALA A 99 24.44 27.85 -19.07
CA ALA A 99 24.15 29.29 -19.11
C ALA A 99 23.75 29.81 -17.73
#